data_AF-A0A085N9X4-F1
#
_entry.id   AF-A0A085N9X4-F1
#
_cell.length_a   1.000
_cell.length_b   1.000
_cell.length_c   1.000
_cell.angle_alpha   90.00
_cell.angle_beta   90.00
_cell.angle_gamma   90.00
#
_symmetry.space_group_name_H-M   'P 1'
#
loop_
_entity.id
_entity.type
_entity.pdbx_description
1 polymer ?
#
loop_
_entity_poly.entity_id
_entity_poly.type
_entity_poly.pdbx_seq_one_letter_code
_entity_poly.pdbx_strand_id
1 'polypeptide(L)'
;MAPGYILDHRITVGHLLKRYPASEHATVSHTSDITSQALTALSDTSYDSEMSEVDSSCQAEDLNCEDPLFILYTSGSTGQPKGIVHTQAGYLLYAYTTFRYVFDIHDDDVYFCTADIGWITGHTYVVYGPLAAGCTSVLFEGVPFYPDPSRYWQIIDKYDVTKFYTAPTAIRHLMKFGASYVEKCKLNRLQVLGSVGEPINPGVWLWYYTLVGKKRCSIVDTYWQTETGGHMLSTLPGCSPMKPGSAGFPFFGVVPVILNDDGEEIAGSEEKGKARTAQAPLCLASRSLPQCKKLCSRRCRKAPRCSSSKRKECSSKRGTASAGTQCPCQCRKAAELVGRSIYSSLKPLLLIAVLH
;
A
#
# COMPACT_ATOMS: atom_id res chain seq x y z
N MET A 1 -10.39 17.66 13.91
CA MET A 1 -10.62 19.12 13.78
C MET A 1 -12.07 19.40 14.10
N ALA A 2 -12.37 20.47 14.83
CA ALA A 2 -13.75 20.90 15.00
C ALA A 2 -14.27 21.48 13.65
N PRO A 3 -15.54 21.30 13.31
CA PRO A 3 -16.08 21.73 12.01
C PRO A 3 -16.26 23.25 11.91
N GLY A 4 -16.00 23.82 10.73
CA GLY A 4 -16.17 25.26 10.46
C GLY A 4 -14.93 26.13 10.68
N TYR A 5 -13.76 25.54 10.95
CA TYR A 5 -12.51 26.28 11.01
C TYR A 5 -11.99 26.53 9.59
N ILE A 6 -11.74 27.81 9.27
CA ILE A 6 -10.93 28.19 8.13
C ILE A 6 -9.50 27.79 8.49
N LEU A 7 -8.94 26.81 7.78
CA LEU A 7 -7.50 26.58 7.81
C LEU A 7 -6.85 27.73 7.03
N ASP A 8 -6.19 28.64 7.74
CA ASP A 8 -5.51 29.80 7.14
C ASP A 8 -4.17 29.43 6.46
N HIS A 9 -3.95 28.12 6.24
CA HIS A 9 -2.76 27.59 5.59
C HIS A 9 -2.96 27.55 4.08
N ARG A 10 -2.77 28.70 3.43
CA ARG A 10 -2.42 28.72 2.02
C ARG A 10 -0.97 28.28 1.90
N ILE A 11 -0.74 27.05 1.44
CA ILE A 11 0.55 26.74 0.83
C ILE A 11 0.46 27.30 -0.59
N THR A 12 0.85 28.56 -0.73
CA THR A 12 1.17 29.10 -2.04
C THR A 12 2.42 28.38 -2.52
N VAL A 13 2.40 27.83 -3.73
CA VAL A 13 3.56 27.15 -4.33
C VAL A 13 4.62 28.21 -4.61
N GLY A 14 5.51 28.46 -3.65
CA GLY A 14 6.72 29.21 -3.89
C GLY A 14 7.63 28.40 -4.81
N HIS A 15 8.03 28.95 -5.96
CA HIS A 15 9.02 28.34 -6.85
C HIS A 15 10.27 27.91 -6.05
N LEU A 16 10.44 26.61 -5.79
CA LEU A 16 11.63 26.06 -5.12
C LEU A 16 12.91 26.09 -5.97
N LEU A 17 12.89 26.75 -7.13
CA LEU A 17 13.94 26.63 -8.16
C LEU A 17 14.93 27.79 -8.25
N LYS A 18 15.08 28.64 -7.23
CA LYS A 18 16.16 29.66 -7.23
C LYS A 18 17.33 29.41 -6.27
N ARG A 19 17.39 28.29 -5.54
CA ARG A 19 18.45 28.13 -4.52
C ARG A 19 19.17 26.79 -4.36
N TYR A 20 19.01 25.85 -5.28
CA TYR A 20 19.87 24.66 -5.32
C TYR A 20 20.65 24.61 -6.63
N PRO A 21 21.89 25.13 -6.70
CA PRO A 21 22.82 24.61 -7.68
C PRO A 21 23.04 23.14 -7.30
N ALA A 22 22.65 22.22 -8.18
CA ALA A 22 23.05 20.83 -8.07
C ALA A 22 24.59 20.80 -8.16
N SER A 23 25.27 20.57 -7.04
CA SER A 23 26.70 20.25 -7.07
C SER A 23 26.99 19.17 -6.05
N GLU A 24 27.47 18.04 -6.58
CA GLU A 24 28.45 17.11 -6.01
C GLU A 24 28.63 17.12 -4.48
N HIS A 25 28.34 15.96 -3.87
CA HIS A 25 28.83 15.56 -2.55
C HIS A 25 28.55 16.51 -1.37
N ALA A 26 27.32 16.51 -0.85
CA ALA A 26 27.03 17.13 0.45
C ALA A 26 26.81 16.08 1.55
N THR A 27 27.89 15.74 2.25
CA THR A 27 27.83 15.21 3.63
C THR A 27 27.31 16.34 4.52
N VAL A 28 26.10 16.21 5.05
CA VAL A 28 25.53 17.22 5.95
C VAL A 28 26.05 17.00 7.37
N SER A 29 27.03 17.80 7.78
CA SER A 29 27.38 17.96 9.19
C SER A 29 26.51 19.04 9.83
N HIS A 30 25.89 18.70 10.96
CA HIS A 30 25.13 19.62 11.81
C HIS A 30 25.91 20.89 12.11
N THR A 31 25.47 22.03 11.58
CA THR A 31 25.63 23.33 12.22
C THR A 31 24.44 24.22 11.86
N SER A 32 23.92 24.84 12.90
CA SER A 32 22.90 25.89 12.94
C SER A 32 23.21 27.04 11.99
N ASP A 33 22.14 27.63 11.45
CA ASP A 33 22.02 28.97 10.82
C ASP A 33 21.57 28.94 9.36
N ILE A 34 20.33 28.49 9.13
CA ILE A 34 19.55 29.00 8.01
C ILE A 34 18.95 30.34 8.46
N THR A 35 19.64 31.43 8.11
CA THR A 35 19.22 32.80 8.41
C THR A 35 17.89 33.13 7.73
N SER A 36 17.03 33.83 8.48
CA SER A 36 15.69 34.32 8.10
C SER A 36 15.62 35.13 6.79
N GLN A 37 16.75 35.61 6.28
CA GLN A 37 16.85 36.34 5.02
C GLN A 37 16.66 35.47 3.76
N ALA A 38 16.73 34.14 3.88
CA ALA A 38 16.55 33.27 2.72
C ALA A 38 15.08 33.12 2.27
N LEU A 39 14.14 33.36 3.18
CA LEU A 39 12.69 33.25 2.95
C LEU A 39 12.08 34.51 2.31
N THR A 40 12.76 35.66 2.37
CA THR A 40 12.22 36.98 1.98
C THR A 40 12.11 37.22 0.47
N ALA A 41 12.53 36.27 -0.38
CA ALA A 41 12.56 36.43 -1.84
C ALA A 41 11.54 35.55 -2.59
N LEU A 42 10.64 34.87 -1.88
CA LEU A 42 9.56 34.10 -2.49
C LEU A 42 8.36 35.04 -2.67
N SER A 43 8.03 35.38 -3.91
CA SER A 43 6.76 36.05 -4.23
C SER A 43 5.68 34.98 -4.37
N ASP A 44 4.65 35.08 -3.55
CA ASP A 44 3.44 34.26 -3.65
C ASP A 44 2.72 34.55 -4.99
N THR A 45 2.39 33.49 -5.73
CA THR A 45 1.55 33.58 -6.94
C THR A 45 0.32 32.68 -6.83
N SER A 46 -0.79 33.09 -7.47
CA SER A 46 -2.05 32.34 -7.41
C SER A 46 -2.00 31.12 -8.31
N TYR A 47 -2.42 29.95 -7.80
CA TYR A 47 -2.55 28.72 -8.60
C TYR A 47 -3.36 28.94 -9.89
N ASP A 48 -4.52 29.60 -9.79
CA ASP A 48 -5.39 29.84 -10.96
C ASP A 48 -4.70 30.74 -12.00
N SER A 49 -3.85 31.66 -11.57
CA SER A 49 -3.09 32.54 -12.48
C SER A 49 -2.03 31.75 -13.23
N GLU A 50 -1.21 30.98 -12.52
CA GLU A 50 -0.15 30.15 -13.10
C GLU A 50 -0.74 29.10 -14.07
N MET A 51 -1.82 28.44 -13.66
CA MET A 51 -2.48 27.42 -14.49
C MET A 51 -3.14 28.00 -15.74
N SER A 52 -3.47 29.30 -15.76
CA SER A 52 -4.04 29.97 -16.94
C SER A 52 -3.02 30.22 -18.06
N GLU A 53 -1.72 30.18 -17.73
CA GLU A 53 -0.62 30.48 -18.65
C GLU A 53 0.02 29.21 -19.24
N VAL A 54 -0.38 28.02 -18.80
CA VAL A 54 0.17 26.71 -19.22
C VAL A 54 -0.84 25.86 -19.97
N ASP A 55 -0.37 24.89 -20.76
CA ASP A 55 -1.24 23.97 -21.50
C ASP A 55 -1.86 22.93 -20.56
N SER A 56 -3.09 22.51 -20.87
CA SER A 56 -3.79 21.41 -20.20
C SER A 56 -3.16 20.03 -20.42
N SER A 57 -2.26 19.91 -21.41
CA SER A 57 -1.52 18.72 -21.77
C SER A 57 -0.05 18.89 -21.42
N CYS A 58 0.45 17.95 -20.63
CA CYS A 58 1.87 17.82 -20.32
C CYS A 58 2.28 16.38 -20.60
N GLN A 59 3.34 16.19 -21.40
CA GLN A 59 3.86 14.85 -21.66
C GLN A 59 4.47 14.29 -20.36
N ALA A 60 4.12 13.06 -20.02
CA ALA A 60 4.71 12.39 -18.86
C ALA A 60 6.20 12.12 -19.11
N GLU A 61 7.02 12.39 -18.10
CA GLU A 61 8.45 12.09 -18.12
C GLU A 61 8.71 10.58 -18.06
N ASP A 62 9.67 10.10 -18.85
CA ASP A 62 10.11 8.71 -18.85
C ASP A 62 11.04 8.45 -17.65
N LEU A 63 10.51 7.80 -16.61
CA LEU A 63 11.23 7.49 -15.37
C LEU A 63 11.66 6.03 -15.29
N ASN A 64 12.80 5.75 -14.65
CA ASN A 64 13.22 4.39 -14.34
C ASN A 64 12.36 3.79 -13.22
N CYS A 65 12.27 2.47 -13.20
CA CYS A 65 11.48 1.74 -12.21
C CYS A 65 11.91 2.00 -10.75
N GLU A 66 13.20 2.30 -10.53
CA GLU A 66 13.79 2.59 -9.22
C GLU A 66 13.98 4.08 -8.94
N ASP A 67 13.51 4.96 -9.82
CA ASP A 67 13.55 6.39 -9.52
C ASP A 67 12.63 6.69 -8.32
N PRO A 68 12.98 7.66 -7.46
CA PRO A 68 12.12 8.07 -6.36
C PRO A 68 10.76 8.54 -6.87
N LEU A 69 9.67 8.05 -6.27
CA LEU A 69 8.30 8.50 -6.54
C LEU A 69 7.86 9.56 -5.54
N PHE A 70 8.04 9.30 -4.24
CA PHE A 70 7.75 10.28 -3.19
C PHE A 70 8.61 10.03 -1.95
N ILE A 71 8.65 11.05 -1.09
CA ILE A 71 9.19 10.99 0.27
C ILE A 71 8.05 11.26 1.23
N LEU A 72 7.80 10.34 2.16
CA LEU A 72 6.79 10.50 3.21
C LEU A 72 7.45 10.46 4.58
N TYR A 73 7.36 11.57 5.31
CA TYR A 73 7.93 11.68 6.65
C TYR A 73 7.07 10.99 7.70
N THR A 74 7.71 10.16 8.54
CA THR A 74 7.06 9.51 9.69
C THR A 74 7.67 9.97 11.00
N SER A 75 6.85 10.10 12.04
CA SER A 75 7.30 10.38 13.41
C SER A 75 8.00 9.14 14.00
N GLY A 76 9.29 8.97 13.71
CA GLY A 76 10.07 7.87 14.28
C GLY A 76 10.17 7.96 15.81
N SER A 77 10.40 6.83 16.48
CA SER A 77 10.56 6.74 17.95
C SER A 77 11.77 7.50 18.49
N THR A 78 12.72 7.89 17.64
CA THR A 78 14.00 8.52 17.99
C THR A 78 14.02 10.05 17.79
N GLY A 79 12.85 10.69 17.70
CA GLY A 79 12.71 12.16 17.73
C GLY A 79 12.67 12.85 16.37
N GLN A 80 13.62 12.59 15.47
CA GLN A 80 13.64 13.20 14.14
C GLN A 80 12.74 12.44 13.14
N PRO A 81 11.89 13.14 12.35
CA PRO A 81 11.09 12.50 11.33
C PRO A 81 11.95 11.77 10.29
N LYS A 82 11.57 10.54 9.93
CA LYS A 82 12.29 9.74 8.92
C LYS A 82 11.58 9.88 7.58
N GLY A 83 12.30 10.32 6.55
CA GLY A 83 11.78 10.39 5.18
C GLY A 83 11.82 9.02 4.52
N ILE A 84 10.67 8.34 4.47
CA ILE A 84 10.53 7.05 3.79
C ILE A 84 10.41 7.31 2.29
N VAL A 85 11.28 6.68 1.51
CA VAL A 85 11.31 6.79 0.04
C VAL A 85 10.67 5.55 -0.57
N HIS A 86 9.74 5.75 -1.49
CA HIS A 86 9.18 4.70 -2.35
C HIS A 86 9.58 4.95 -3.80
N THR A 87 9.83 3.88 -4.56
CA THR A 87 10.24 3.95 -5.98
C THR A 87 9.06 3.72 -6.92
N GLN A 88 9.18 4.20 -8.17
CA GLN A 88 8.10 4.23 -9.17
C GLN A 88 7.35 2.89 -9.34
N ALA A 89 7.99 1.88 -9.93
CA ALA A 89 7.28 0.72 -10.46
C ALA A 89 6.84 -0.25 -9.36
N GLY A 90 7.72 -0.50 -8.39
CA GLY A 90 7.44 -1.44 -7.30
C GLY A 90 6.27 -1.00 -6.43
N TYR A 91 6.26 0.28 -6.05
CA TYR A 91 5.18 0.86 -5.25
C TYR A 91 3.85 0.85 -6.01
N LEU A 92 3.82 1.37 -7.25
CA LEU A 92 2.59 1.46 -8.03
C LEU A 92 1.99 0.08 -8.31
N LEU A 93 2.82 -0.89 -8.68
CA LEU A 93 2.38 -2.27 -8.90
C LEU A 93 1.77 -2.86 -7.62
N TYR A 94 2.42 -2.66 -6.48
CA TYR A 94 1.93 -3.20 -5.21
C TYR A 94 0.64 -2.53 -4.78
N ALA A 95 0.55 -1.20 -4.85
CA ALA A 95 -0.65 -0.42 -4.55
C ALA A 95 -1.84 -0.83 -5.44
N TYR A 96 -1.64 -0.96 -6.75
CA TYR A 96 -2.64 -1.46 -7.69
C TYR A 96 -3.10 -2.88 -7.31
N THR A 97 -2.15 -3.78 -7.04
CA THR A 97 -2.44 -5.19 -6.77
C THR A 97 -3.20 -5.34 -5.45
N THR A 98 -2.72 -4.75 -4.36
CA THR A 98 -3.40 -4.82 -3.06
C THR A 98 -4.77 -4.16 -3.12
N PHE A 99 -4.91 -3.02 -3.81
CA PHE A 99 -6.20 -2.36 -3.98
C PHE A 99 -7.20 -3.25 -4.71
N ARG A 100 -6.82 -3.80 -5.87
CA ARG A 100 -7.69 -4.66 -6.69
C ARG A 100 -8.14 -5.91 -5.96
N TYR A 101 -7.22 -6.63 -5.32
CA TYR A 101 -7.53 -7.93 -4.71
C TYR A 101 -8.13 -7.83 -3.30
N VAL A 102 -7.65 -6.90 -2.45
CA VAL A 102 -8.16 -6.81 -1.07
C VAL A 102 -9.53 -6.14 -1.04
N PHE A 103 -9.79 -5.18 -1.91
CA PHE A 103 -11.11 -4.54 -2.00
C PHE A 103 -12.01 -5.16 -3.07
N ASP A 104 -11.56 -6.17 -3.81
CA ASP A 104 -12.34 -6.83 -4.87
C ASP A 104 -12.95 -5.80 -5.86
N ILE A 105 -12.09 -4.90 -6.34
CA ILE A 105 -12.51 -3.74 -7.16
C ILE A 105 -12.88 -4.18 -8.56
N HIS A 106 -13.99 -3.70 -9.07
CA HIS A 106 -14.50 -3.87 -10.43
C HIS A 106 -14.77 -2.50 -11.09
N ASP A 107 -14.99 -2.48 -12.40
CA ASP A 107 -15.05 -1.23 -13.18
C ASP A 107 -16.20 -0.28 -12.73
N ASP A 108 -17.33 -0.84 -12.27
CA ASP A 108 -18.50 -0.07 -11.80
C ASP A 108 -18.45 0.26 -10.30
N ASP A 109 -17.34 -0.01 -9.62
CA ASP A 109 -17.22 0.24 -8.19
C ASP A 109 -16.92 1.70 -7.87
N VAL A 110 -17.67 2.22 -6.91
CA VAL A 110 -17.35 3.46 -6.21
C VAL A 110 -16.68 3.14 -4.88
N TYR A 111 -15.46 3.62 -4.72
CA TYR A 111 -14.62 3.40 -3.55
C TYR A 111 -14.55 4.67 -2.68
N PHE A 112 -14.60 4.52 -1.37
CA PHE A 112 -14.50 5.64 -0.44
C PHE A 112 -13.53 5.32 0.70
N CYS A 113 -12.38 5.99 0.71
CA CYS A 113 -11.46 5.99 1.84
C CYS A 113 -11.50 7.33 2.58
N THR A 114 -11.56 7.28 3.90
CA THR A 114 -11.64 8.49 4.74
C THR A 114 -10.27 8.98 5.20
N ALA A 115 -9.18 8.41 4.70
CA ALA A 115 -7.84 8.77 5.11
C ALA A 115 -7.41 10.09 4.46
N ASP A 116 -6.62 10.86 5.19
CA ASP A 116 -5.98 12.06 4.67
C ASP A 116 -4.74 11.70 3.83
N ILE A 117 -4.48 12.48 2.78
CA ILE A 117 -3.36 12.27 1.85
C ILE A 117 -1.99 12.49 2.49
N GLY A 118 -1.90 13.14 3.65
CA GLY A 118 -0.69 13.26 4.46
C GLY A 118 -0.22 11.95 5.11
N TRP A 119 -1.00 10.87 5.00
CA TRP A 119 -0.61 9.53 5.48
C TRP A 119 -0.43 8.55 4.32
N ILE A 120 0.28 7.45 4.58
CA ILE A 120 0.51 6.40 3.56
C ILE A 120 -0.81 5.78 3.07
N THR A 121 -1.85 5.72 3.92
CA THR A 121 -3.20 5.27 3.51
C THR A 121 -3.79 6.17 2.44
N GLY A 122 -3.63 7.49 2.55
CA GLY A 122 -4.09 8.42 1.53
C GLY A 122 -3.27 8.32 0.25
N HIS A 123 -1.95 8.21 0.34
CA HIS A 123 -1.11 7.96 -0.84
C HIS A 123 -1.58 6.69 -1.57
N THR A 124 -1.59 5.56 -0.87
CA THR A 124 -1.77 4.24 -1.49
C THR A 124 -3.22 3.99 -1.90
N TYR A 125 -4.18 4.37 -1.05
CA TYR A 125 -5.57 3.95 -1.17
C TYR A 125 -6.56 5.10 -1.25
N VAL A 126 -6.12 6.36 -1.41
CA VAL A 126 -6.97 7.45 -1.93
C VAL A 126 -6.51 7.83 -3.34
N VAL A 127 -5.19 7.87 -3.58
CA VAL A 127 -4.59 8.32 -4.84
C VAL A 127 -4.13 7.15 -5.72
N TYR A 128 -2.97 6.54 -5.43
CA TYR A 128 -2.27 5.68 -6.38
C TYR A 128 -3.04 4.41 -6.76
N GLY A 129 -3.51 3.64 -5.78
CA GLY A 129 -4.24 2.39 -6.02
C GLY A 129 -5.54 2.59 -6.83
N PRO A 130 -6.46 3.47 -6.37
CA PRO A 130 -7.69 3.76 -7.09
C PRO A 130 -7.47 4.30 -8.50
N LEU A 131 -6.58 5.29 -8.67
CA LEU A 131 -6.33 5.90 -9.98
C LEU A 131 -5.62 4.94 -10.94
N ALA A 132 -4.67 4.13 -10.46
CA ALA A 132 -4.04 3.10 -11.29
C ALA A 132 -5.03 2.01 -11.72
N ALA A 133 -6.07 1.77 -10.93
CA ALA A 133 -7.14 0.84 -11.25
C ALA A 133 -8.27 1.45 -12.11
N GLY A 134 -8.22 2.75 -12.41
CA GLY A 134 -9.32 3.45 -13.09
C GLY A 134 -10.63 3.48 -12.26
N CYS A 135 -10.53 3.31 -10.94
CA CYS A 135 -11.69 3.24 -10.05
C CYS A 135 -12.20 4.64 -9.68
N THR A 136 -13.52 4.78 -9.58
CA THR A 136 -14.14 6.01 -9.06
C THR A 136 -13.93 6.09 -7.56
N SER A 137 -13.27 7.16 -7.08
CA SER A 137 -12.96 7.37 -5.66
C SER A 137 -13.63 8.63 -5.11
N VAL A 138 -14.15 8.55 -3.89
CA VAL A 138 -14.68 9.71 -3.16
C VAL A 138 -13.56 10.39 -2.37
N LEU A 139 -13.21 11.61 -2.76
CA LEU A 139 -12.36 12.48 -1.95
C LEU A 139 -13.21 13.17 -0.88
N PHE A 140 -12.85 13.01 0.39
CA PHE A 140 -13.61 13.53 1.51
C PHE A 140 -12.82 14.58 2.29
N GLU A 141 -13.31 15.82 2.20
CA GLU A 141 -12.88 16.92 3.03
C GLU A 141 -13.91 17.13 4.15
N GLY A 142 -13.51 16.84 5.39
CA GLY A 142 -14.35 17.03 6.56
C GLY A 142 -14.08 16.03 7.68
N VAL A 143 -15.07 15.86 8.55
CA VAL A 143 -15.00 14.95 9.70
C VAL A 143 -16.23 14.04 9.75
N PRO A 144 -16.12 12.83 10.34
CA PRO A 144 -17.18 11.82 10.33
C PRO A 144 -18.53 12.24 10.93
N PHE A 145 -18.56 13.33 11.70
CA PHE A 145 -19.69 13.72 12.54
C PHE A 145 -20.24 15.12 12.25
N TYR A 146 -19.83 15.75 11.14
CA TYR A 146 -20.37 17.03 10.72
C TYR A 146 -21.07 16.91 9.34
N PRO A 147 -22.29 17.46 9.18
CA PRO A 147 -23.07 18.22 10.16
C PRO A 147 -23.67 17.35 11.28
N ASP A 148 -23.74 16.03 11.11
CA ASP A 148 -24.16 15.10 12.15
C ASP A 148 -23.43 13.74 12.02
N PRO A 149 -23.48 12.85 13.05
CA PRO A 149 -22.84 11.53 13.07
C PRO A 149 -23.24 10.54 11.97
N SER A 150 -24.10 10.93 11.03
CA SER A 150 -24.39 10.14 9.83
C SER A 150 -23.60 10.50 8.60
N ARG A 151 -22.64 11.44 8.68
CA ARG A 151 -21.97 12.00 7.50
C ARG A 151 -21.38 10.94 6.57
N TYR A 152 -20.67 9.94 7.10
CA TYR A 152 -20.13 8.86 6.26
C TYR A 152 -21.23 8.05 5.58
N TRP A 153 -22.28 7.72 6.31
CA TRP A 153 -23.39 6.90 5.82
C TRP A 153 -24.19 7.64 4.73
N GLN A 154 -24.40 8.95 4.91
CA GLN A 154 -25.02 9.82 3.91
C GLN A 154 -24.19 9.90 2.62
N ILE A 155 -22.85 9.99 2.73
CA ILE A 155 -21.95 9.99 1.57
C ILE A 155 -22.03 8.65 0.83
N ILE A 156 -22.02 7.54 1.58
CA ILE A 156 -22.13 6.19 1.02
C ILE A 156 -23.44 6.04 0.23
N ASP A 157 -24.56 6.48 0.79
CA ASP A 157 -25.86 6.44 0.11
C ASP A 157 -25.93 7.39 -1.09
N LYS A 158 -25.38 8.60 -0.95
CA LYS A 158 -25.44 9.63 -2.00
C LYS A 158 -24.68 9.21 -3.26
N TYR A 159 -23.51 8.59 -3.08
CA TYR A 159 -22.62 8.22 -4.19
C TYR A 159 -22.61 6.72 -4.47
N ASP A 160 -23.56 5.97 -3.89
CA ASP A 160 -23.74 4.55 -4.20
C ASP A 160 -22.45 3.72 -3.96
N VAL A 161 -21.71 4.09 -2.90
CA VAL A 161 -20.41 3.50 -2.54
C VAL A 161 -20.53 2.00 -2.33
N THR A 162 -19.60 1.25 -2.91
CA THR A 162 -19.53 -0.22 -2.84
C THR A 162 -18.44 -0.69 -1.88
N LYS A 163 -17.35 0.06 -1.76
CA LYS A 163 -16.20 -0.25 -0.92
C LYS A 163 -15.90 0.93 0.01
N PHE A 164 -15.88 0.70 1.32
CA PHE A 164 -15.65 1.75 2.31
C PHE A 164 -14.45 1.43 3.20
N TYR A 165 -13.52 2.36 3.36
CA TYR A 165 -12.27 2.15 4.10
C TYR A 165 -12.01 3.26 5.12
N THR A 166 -11.88 2.89 6.40
CA THR A 166 -11.66 3.86 7.49
C THR A 166 -10.90 3.24 8.66
N ALA A 167 -10.46 4.08 9.60
CA ALA A 167 -9.76 3.64 10.80
C ALA A 167 -10.75 3.14 11.87
N PRO A 168 -10.41 2.09 12.65
CA PRO A 168 -11.22 1.65 13.79
C PRO A 168 -11.57 2.77 14.78
N THR A 169 -10.72 3.79 14.93
CA THR A 169 -10.95 4.96 15.81
C THR A 169 -12.18 5.73 15.37
N ALA A 170 -12.36 5.93 14.07
CA ALA A 170 -13.55 6.59 13.53
C ALA A 170 -14.80 5.73 13.77
N ILE A 171 -14.71 4.42 13.56
CA ILE A 171 -15.81 3.47 13.80
C ILE A 171 -16.20 3.47 15.29
N ARG A 172 -15.22 3.41 16.20
CA ARG A 172 -15.43 3.48 17.66
C ARG A 172 -16.10 4.77 18.07
N HIS A 173 -15.71 5.90 17.46
CA HIS A 173 -16.31 7.18 17.78
C HIS A 173 -17.77 7.21 17.31
N LEU A 174 -18.03 6.81 16.06
CA LEU A 174 -19.38 6.78 15.48
C LEU A 174 -20.32 5.83 16.26
N MET A 175 -19.81 4.69 16.70
CA MET A 175 -20.54 3.73 17.54
C MET A 175 -21.10 4.36 18.83
N LYS A 176 -20.42 5.36 19.42
CA LYS A 176 -20.87 6.02 20.66
C LYS A 176 -22.13 6.88 20.47
N PHE A 177 -22.41 7.34 19.24
CA PHE A 177 -23.60 8.16 18.97
C PHE A 177 -24.89 7.35 18.82
N GLY A 178 -24.79 6.01 18.76
CA GLY A 178 -25.93 5.10 18.65
C GLY A 178 -26.29 4.70 17.22
N ALA A 179 -27.07 3.63 17.10
CA ALA A 179 -27.39 2.97 15.83
C ALA A 179 -28.29 3.80 14.90
N SER A 180 -29.13 4.68 15.44
CA SER A 180 -30.12 5.46 14.68
C SER A 180 -29.51 6.29 13.55
N TYR A 181 -28.27 6.77 13.71
CA TYR A 181 -27.56 7.52 12.67
C TYR A 181 -27.17 6.67 11.47
N VAL A 182 -26.92 5.37 11.68
CA VAL A 182 -26.62 4.40 10.62
C VAL A 182 -27.92 3.88 10.00
N GLU A 183 -28.91 3.55 10.84
CA GLU A 183 -30.16 2.91 10.44
C GLU A 183 -31.05 3.78 9.54
N LYS A 184 -30.91 5.11 9.60
CA LYS A 184 -31.56 6.03 8.67
C LYS A 184 -31.02 5.97 7.24
N CYS A 185 -29.89 5.29 7.01
CA CYS A 185 -29.24 5.12 5.71
C CYS A 185 -29.43 3.70 5.15
N LYS A 186 -29.49 3.58 3.82
CA LYS A 186 -29.76 2.32 3.12
C LYS A 186 -28.53 1.43 3.05
N LEU A 187 -27.36 1.95 2.67
CA LEU A 187 -26.08 1.24 2.60
C LEU A 187 -26.13 -0.06 1.78
N ASN A 188 -27.08 -0.17 0.85
CA ASN A 188 -27.41 -1.44 0.21
C ASN A 188 -26.33 -1.87 -0.79
N ARG A 189 -25.63 -0.92 -1.40
CA ARG A 189 -24.56 -1.16 -2.36
C ARG A 189 -23.21 -1.54 -1.76
N LEU A 190 -23.03 -1.33 -0.45
CA LEU A 190 -21.81 -1.77 0.22
C LEU A 190 -21.62 -3.29 0.08
N GLN A 191 -20.38 -3.66 -0.19
CA GLN A 191 -19.91 -5.03 -0.39
C GLN A 191 -18.66 -5.31 0.46
N VAL A 192 -17.74 -4.35 0.58
CA VAL A 192 -16.51 -4.49 1.37
C VAL A 192 -16.34 -3.32 2.32
N LEU A 193 -16.01 -3.66 3.57
CA LEU A 193 -15.72 -2.73 4.65
C LEU A 193 -14.27 -2.94 5.12
N GLY A 194 -13.40 -1.99 4.82
CA GLY A 194 -12.01 -2.05 5.24
C GLY A 194 -11.77 -1.40 6.60
N SER A 195 -10.78 -1.92 7.32
CA SER A 195 -10.23 -1.33 8.54
C SER A 195 -8.70 -1.27 8.51
N VAL A 196 -8.12 -0.19 9.03
CA VAL A 196 -6.67 0.08 8.92
C VAL A 196 -6.12 0.92 10.07
N GLY A 197 -4.83 0.75 10.33
CA GLY A 197 -3.98 1.65 11.11
C GLY A 197 -3.87 1.28 12.58
N GLU A 198 -4.81 0.50 13.11
CA GLU A 198 -4.78 -0.03 14.46
C GLU A 198 -5.61 -1.32 14.54
N PRO A 199 -5.44 -2.14 15.59
CA PRO A 199 -6.26 -3.33 15.78
C PRO A 199 -7.76 -3.00 15.95
N ILE A 200 -8.62 -3.63 15.14
CA ILE A 200 -10.07 -3.58 15.35
C ILE A 200 -10.49 -4.62 16.40
N ASN A 201 -10.98 -4.17 17.55
CA ASN A 201 -11.44 -5.11 18.57
C ASN A 201 -12.71 -5.88 18.14
N PRO A 202 -12.98 -7.09 18.67
CA PRO A 202 -14.11 -7.90 18.23
C PRO A 202 -15.48 -7.24 18.36
N GLY A 203 -15.70 -6.41 19.40
CA GLY A 203 -16.98 -5.72 19.60
C GLY A 203 -17.26 -4.67 18.52
N VAL A 204 -16.24 -3.88 18.16
CA VAL A 204 -16.29 -2.88 17.09
C VAL A 204 -16.42 -3.57 15.73
N TRP A 205 -15.70 -4.66 15.53
CA TRP A 205 -15.82 -5.48 14.33
C TRP A 205 -17.25 -6.00 14.14
N LEU A 206 -17.87 -6.55 15.18
CA LEU A 206 -19.24 -7.08 15.13
C LEU A 206 -20.28 -5.98 14.88
N TRP A 207 -20.09 -4.81 15.50
CA TRP A 207 -20.92 -3.62 15.24
C TRP A 207 -20.82 -3.20 13.77
N TYR A 208 -19.60 -3.13 13.23
CA TYR A 208 -19.35 -2.73 11.86
C TYR A 208 -19.94 -3.72 10.85
N TYR A 209 -19.78 -5.03 11.09
CA TYR A 209 -20.36 -6.09 10.27
C TYR A 209 -21.90 -6.07 10.29
N THR A 210 -22.47 -5.89 11.49
CA THR A 210 -23.90 -6.05 11.71
C THR A 210 -24.70 -4.82 11.29
N LEU A 211 -24.32 -3.63 11.75
CA LEU A 211 -25.10 -2.42 11.50
C LEU A 211 -24.75 -1.77 10.16
N VAL A 212 -23.45 -1.57 9.88
CA VAL A 212 -23.02 -0.93 8.64
C VAL A 212 -23.06 -1.93 7.50
N GLY A 213 -22.44 -3.09 7.68
CA GLY A 213 -22.36 -4.14 6.66
C GLY A 213 -23.64 -4.94 6.45
N LYS A 214 -24.65 -4.74 7.30
CA LYS A 214 -25.94 -5.46 7.31
C LYS A 214 -25.79 -6.99 7.24
N LYS A 215 -24.71 -7.52 7.84
CA LYS A 215 -24.32 -8.94 7.79
C LYS A 215 -24.16 -9.51 6.37
N ARG A 216 -23.87 -8.66 5.38
CA ARG A 216 -23.65 -9.01 3.97
C ARG A 216 -22.26 -8.66 3.48
N CYS A 217 -21.67 -7.60 4.02
CA CYS A 217 -20.37 -7.11 3.57
C CYS A 217 -19.23 -7.96 4.12
N SER A 218 -18.20 -8.16 3.30
CA SER A 218 -16.91 -8.67 3.78
C SER A 218 -16.18 -7.57 4.54
N ILE A 219 -15.66 -7.88 5.74
CA ILE A 219 -14.71 -7.03 6.44
C ILE A 219 -13.29 -7.45 6.09
N VAL A 220 -12.50 -6.49 5.63
CA VAL A 220 -11.07 -6.64 5.39
C VAL A 220 -10.31 -5.84 6.43
N ASP A 221 -9.73 -6.54 7.40
CA ASP A 221 -8.80 -5.95 8.37
C ASP A 221 -7.41 -5.96 7.74
N THR A 222 -6.79 -4.79 7.59
CA THR A 222 -5.57 -4.62 6.79
C THR A 222 -4.42 -4.20 7.69
N TYR A 223 -3.41 -5.07 7.76
CA TYR A 223 -2.18 -4.79 8.49
C TYR A 223 -1.05 -4.46 7.53
N TRP A 224 -0.41 -3.31 7.75
CA TRP A 224 0.69 -2.76 6.96
C TRP A 224 1.22 -1.46 7.58
N GLN A 225 2.29 -0.92 7.01
CA GLN A 225 3.01 0.26 7.52
C GLN A 225 3.48 1.17 6.36
N THR A 226 3.93 2.38 6.70
CA THR A 226 4.47 3.33 5.71
C THR A 226 5.62 2.73 4.90
N GLU A 227 6.49 1.96 5.54
CA GLU A 227 7.64 1.29 4.94
C GLU A 227 7.26 0.19 3.96
N THR A 228 6.10 -0.44 4.17
CA THR A 228 5.64 -1.56 3.33
C THR A 228 4.93 -1.11 2.05
N GLY A 229 4.48 0.15 2.01
CA GLY A 229 3.79 0.74 0.87
C GLY A 229 2.38 0.20 0.59
N GLY A 230 2.02 -1.01 1.02
CA GLY A 230 0.70 -1.62 0.81
C GLY A 230 0.38 -2.76 1.78
N HIS A 231 -0.78 -3.38 1.63
CA HIS A 231 -1.30 -4.39 2.57
C HIS A 231 -0.34 -5.59 2.71
N MET A 232 0.01 -5.96 3.95
CA MET A 232 0.87 -7.11 4.22
C MET A 232 0.07 -8.33 4.65
N LEU A 233 -0.89 -8.14 5.56
CA LEU A 233 -1.86 -9.16 5.93
C LEU A 233 -3.27 -8.61 5.71
N SER A 234 -4.13 -9.41 5.09
CA SER A 234 -5.57 -9.15 5.06
C SER A 234 -6.37 -10.41 4.77
N THR A 235 -7.69 -10.32 4.91
CA THR A 235 -8.62 -11.25 4.30
C THR A 235 -8.90 -10.85 2.86
N LEU A 236 -9.10 -11.82 1.97
CA LEU A 236 -9.57 -11.58 0.62
C LEU A 236 -11.08 -11.87 0.56
N PRO A 237 -11.93 -10.90 0.16
CA PRO A 237 -13.36 -11.11 0.00
C PRO A 237 -13.66 -12.34 -0.85
N GLY A 238 -14.63 -13.16 -0.44
CA GLY A 238 -15.03 -14.38 -1.15
C GLY A 238 -14.05 -15.56 -1.08
N CYS A 239 -12.83 -15.38 -0.56
CA CYS A 239 -11.80 -16.43 -0.53
C CYS A 239 -11.39 -16.84 0.89
N SER A 240 -11.23 -15.87 1.79
CA SER A 240 -10.68 -16.10 3.13
C SER A 240 -11.75 -15.97 4.21
N PRO A 241 -11.80 -16.87 5.21
CA PRO A 241 -12.73 -16.72 6.33
C PRO A 241 -12.38 -15.48 7.15
N MET A 242 -13.40 -14.73 7.56
CA MET A 242 -13.25 -13.59 8.46
C MET A 242 -13.22 -14.05 9.92
N LYS A 243 -12.29 -13.51 10.70
CA LYS A 243 -12.25 -13.70 12.15
C LYS A 243 -12.13 -12.33 12.83
N PRO A 244 -13.08 -11.94 13.71
CA PRO A 244 -13.02 -10.66 14.41
C PRO A 244 -11.69 -10.46 15.13
N GLY A 245 -11.03 -9.32 14.88
CA GLY A 245 -9.73 -8.97 15.48
C GLY A 245 -8.52 -9.70 14.90
N SER A 246 -8.65 -10.35 13.74
CA SER A 246 -7.53 -10.94 13.01
C SER A 246 -7.35 -10.24 11.66
N ALA A 247 -6.11 -9.86 11.37
CA ALA A 247 -5.70 -9.30 10.08
C ALA A 247 -5.67 -10.34 8.93
N GLY A 248 -6.20 -11.54 9.12
CA GLY A 248 -6.28 -12.56 8.08
C GLY A 248 -4.95 -13.20 7.72
N PHE A 249 -4.68 -13.31 6.42
CA PHE A 249 -3.57 -14.09 5.86
C PHE A 249 -2.56 -13.20 5.16
N PRO A 250 -1.33 -13.67 4.93
CA PRO A 250 -0.34 -12.93 4.16
C PRO A 250 -0.79 -12.67 2.74
N PHE A 251 -0.59 -11.44 2.28
CA PHE A 251 -0.84 -11.05 0.91
C PHE A 251 0.24 -11.63 -0.03
N PHE A 252 0.02 -11.52 -1.34
CA PHE A 252 0.92 -12.11 -2.33
C PHE A 252 2.35 -11.56 -2.21
N GLY A 253 3.32 -12.48 -2.15
CA GLY A 253 4.74 -12.14 -1.98
C GLY A 253 5.18 -11.90 -0.53
N VAL A 254 4.25 -11.86 0.42
CA VAL A 254 4.55 -11.69 1.85
C VAL A 254 4.75 -13.04 2.52
N VAL A 255 5.89 -13.20 3.20
CA VAL A 255 6.22 -14.41 3.98
C VAL A 255 6.51 -14.00 5.42
N PRO A 256 5.50 -13.98 6.31
CA PRO A 256 5.74 -13.64 7.69
C PRO A 256 6.52 -14.74 8.40
N VAL A 257 7.34 -14.33 9.36
CA VAL A 257 7.95 -15.21 10.35
C VAL A 257 7.70 -14.64 11.74
N ILE A 258 7.51 -15.52 12.73
CA ILE A 258 7.41 -15.11 14.13
C ILE A 258 8.75 -15.44 14.76
N LEU A 259 9.36 -14.46 15.41
CA LEU A 259 10.60 -14.65 16.16
C LEU A 259 10.30 -14.70 17.66
N ASN A 260 11.05 -15.51 18.41
CA ASN A 260 11.09 -15.41 19.87
C ASN A 260 11.95 -14.20 20.30
N ASP A 261 12.07 -13.98 21.62
CA ASP A 261 12.87 -12.88 22.18
C ASP A 261 14.36 -13.01 21.85
N ASP A 262 14.83 -14.21 21.54
CA ASP A 262 16.20 -14.51 21.11
C ASP A 262 16.43 -14.30 19.59
N GLY A 263 15.39 -13.89 18.84
CA GLY A 263 15.46 -13.67 17.40
C GLY A 263 15.38 -14.93 16.55
N GLU A 264 15.05 -16.08 17.14
CA GLU A 264 14.93 -17.36 16.46
C GLU A 264 13.50 -17.58 15.93
N GLU A 265 13.38 -18.15 14.73
CA GLU A 265 12.10 -18.43 14.11
C GLU A 265 11.33 -19.54 14.83
N ILE A 266 10.10 -19.23 15.24
CA ILE A 266 9.18 -20.20 15.82
C ILE A 266 8.47 -20.95 14.69
N ALA A 267 8.80 -22.23 14.48
CA ALA A 267 8.18 -23.05 13.45
C ALA A 267 6.76 -23.52 13.84
N GLY A 268 5.76 -23.18 13.02
CA GLY A 268 4.45 -23.83 12.93
C GLY A 268 3.52 -23.68 14.15
N SER A 269 2.35 -23.08 13.93
CA SER A 269 1.25 -23.08 14.91
C SER A 269 0.29 -24.25 14.69
N GLU A 270 0.67 -25.45 15.13
CA GLU A 270 -0.33 -26.46 15.51
C GLU A 270 0.05 -27.08 16.84
N GLU A 271 -0.28 -26.37 17.93
CA GLU A 271 -0.56 -27.04 19.19
C GLU A 271 -2.05 -26.91 19.48
N LYS A 272 -2.71 -28.07 19.53
CA LYS A 272 -4.16 -28.25 19.70
C LYS A 272 -4.72 -27.30 20.77
N GLY A 273 -5.59 -26.38 20.37
CA GLY A 273 -6.54 -25.72 21.27
C GLY A 273 -6.10 -24.40 21.92
N LYS A 274 -4.89 -23.90 21.68
CA LYS A 274 -4.51 -22.53 22.07
C LYS A 274 -3.81 -21.83 20.90
N ALA A 275 -4.54 -21.01 20.16
CA ALA A 275 -3.91 -20.00 19.32
C ALA A 275 -3.06 -19.15 20.27
N ARG A 276 -1.72 -19.25 20.19
CA ARG A 276 -0.86 -18.26 20.82
C ARG A 276 -1.22 -16.95 20.14
N THR A 277 -1.91 -16.06 20.85
CA THR A 277 -1.78 -14.63 20.62
C THR A 277 -0.31 -14.33 20.87
N ALA A 278 0.50 -14.42 19.82
CA ALA A 278 1.89 -14.02 19.91
C ALA A 278 1.88 -12.50 20.10
N GLN A 279 2.05 -12.04 21.34
CA GLN A 279 2.61 -10.72 21.65
C GLN A 279 4.12 -10.74 21.38
N ALA A 280 4.53 -11.32 20.26
CA ALA A 280 5.91 -11.43 19.83
C ALA A 280 6.07 -10.61 18.55
N PRO A 281 7.22 -9.94 18.32
CA PRO A 281 7.42 -9.11 17.15
C PRO A 281 7.24 -9.92 15.86
N LEU A 282 6.28 -9.50 15.03
CA LEU A 282 6.05 -10.12 13.72
C LEU A 282 7.11 -9.60 12.75
N CYS A 283 8.09 -10.42 12.42
CA CYS A 283 9.09 -10.04 11.42
C CYS A 283 8.60 -10.47 10.03
N LEU A 284 8.57 -9.53 9.09
CA LEU A 284 8.21 -9.82 7.71
C LEU A 284 9.51 -9.96 6.91
N ALA A 285 9.85 -11.21 6.60
CA ALA A 285 11.04 -11.51 5.82
C ALA A 285 10.67 -11.86 4.38
N SER A 286 11.35 -11.25 3.40
CA SER A 286 11.31 -11.77 2.03
C SER A 286 12.20 -13.02 1.95
N ARG A 287 11.62 -14.23 2.11
CA ARG A 287 12.38 -15.47 1.84
C ARG A 287 12.62 -15.57 0.34
N SER A 288 13.90 -15.60 -0.07
CA SER A 288 14.25 -16.10 -1.41
C SER A 288 13.74 -17.54 -1.55
N LEU A 289 12.78 -17.78 -2.45
CA LEU A 289 12.16 -19.09 -2.67
C LEU A 289 13.24 -20.14 -3.01
N PRO A 290 13.49 -21.16 -2.14
CA PRO A 290 14.48 -22.20 -2.43
C PRO A 290 14.10 -23.07 -3.65
N GLN A 291 12.83 -23.02 -4.08
CA GLN A 291 12.30 -23.82 -5.19
C GLN A 291 12.72 -23.33 -6.58
N CYS A 292 13.21 -22.10 -6.75
CA CYS A 292 13.66 -21.61 -8.06
C CYS A 292 14.92 -22.35 -8.58
N LYS A 293 15.80 -22.84 -7.68
CA LYS A 293 16.98 -23.65 -8.09
C LYS A 293 16.60 -25.06 -8.60
N LYS A 294 15.47 -25.63 -8.15
CA LYS A 294 15.02 -26.99 -8.57
C LYS A 294 14.14 -26.98 -9.82
N LEU A 295 13.45 -25.87 -10.12
CA LEU A 295 12.59 -25.76 -11.31
C LEU A 295 13.37 -25.55 -12.61
N CYS A 296 14.52 -24.87 -12.56
CA CYS A 296 15.36 -24.66 -13.73
C CYS A 296 16.14 -25.93 -14.15
N SER A 297 16.51 -26.79 -13.19
CA SER A 297 17.26 -28.04 -13.46
C SER A 297 16.41 -29.24 -13.93
N ARG A 298 15.10 -29.25 -13.63
CA ARG A 298 14.20 -30.36 -13.99
C ARG A 298 13.46 -30.20 -15.33
N ARG A 299 13.24 -28.96 -15.82
CA ARG A 299 12.52 -28.73 -17.09
C ARG A 299 13.39 -28.77 -18.35
N CYS A 300 14.71 -28.60 -18.24
CA CYS A 300 15.62 -28.80 -19.38
C CYS A 300 15.81 -30.28 -19.81
N ARG A 301 15.39 -31.26 -18.99
CA ARG A 301 15.58 -32.70 -19.31
C ARG A 301 14.43 -33.35 -20.08
N LYS A 302 13.31 -32.66 -20.29
CA LYS A 302 12.08 -33.27 -20.86
C LYS A 302 11.47 -32.50 -22.05
N ALA A 303 12.26 -31.73 -22.79
CA ALA A 303 11.81 -31.20 -24.09
C ALA A 303 12.19 -32.20 -25.20
N PRO A 304 11.21 -32.85 -25.88
CA PRO A 304 11.50 -33.65 -27.07
C PRO A 304 11.71 -32.69 -28.24
N ARG A 305 12.88 -32.79 -28.88
CA ARG A 305 13.41 -32.02 -30.04
C ARG A 305 14.48 -30.99 -29.66
N CYS A 306 15.69 -31.48 -29.43
CA CYS A 306 16.91 -30.68 -29.61
C CYS A 306 17.97 -31.61 -30.23
N SER A 307 18.46 -31.26 -31.43
CA SER A 307 19.38 -32.08 -32.22
C SER A 307 20.73 -32.29 -31.52
N SER A 308 21.37 -33.41 -31.83
CA SER A 308 22.60 -33.90 -31.17
C SER A 308 23.79 -32.94 -31.24
N SER A 309 23.81 -32.00 -32.19
CA SER A 309 24.86 -30.98 -32.30
C SER A 309 24.76 -29.86 -31.26
N LYS A 310 23.54 -29.46 -30.83
CA LYS A 310 23.33 -28.37 -29.84
C LYS A 310 23.52 -28.81 -28.37
N ARG A 311 23.63 -30.11 -28.09
CA ARG A 311 23.92 -30.61 -26.72
C ARG A 311 25.38 -30.42 -26.30
N LYS A 312 26.32 -30.42 -27.25
CA LYS A 312 27.77 -30.32 -26.95
C LYS A 312 28.20 -28.91 -26.54
N GLU A 313 27.53 -27.87 -27.08
CA GLU A 313 27.80 -26.47 -26.73
C GLU A 313 27.32 -26.09 -25.32
N CYS A 314 26.28 -26.76 -24.81
CA CYS A 314 25.74 -26.48 -23.48
C CYS A 314 26.49 -27.20 -22.35
N SER A 315 27.35 -28.18 -22.68
CA SER A 315 28.17 -28.92 -21.70
C SER A 315 29.55 -28.30 -21.44
N SER A 316 30.06 -27.45 -22.33
CA SER A 316 31.42 -26.88 -22.21
C SER A 316 31.50 -25.53 -21.50
N LYS A 317 30.37 -24.90 -21.13
CA LYS A 317 30.34 -23.65 -20.35
C LYS A 317 29.80 -23.86 -18.92
N ARG A 318 30.34 -24.85 -18.20
CA ARG A 318 30.16 -24.97 -16.74
C ARG A 318 31.27 -24.20 -16.05
N GLY A 319 31.01 -22.93 -15.76
CA GLY A 319 31.96 -22.04 -15.10
C GLY A 319 32.11 -20.78 -15.94
N THR A 320 31.64 -19.66 -15.40
CA THR A 320 31.56 -18.33 -16.03
C THR A 320 30.43 -18.16 -17.07
N ALA A 321 29.35 -17.52 -16.64
CA ALA A 321 28.41 -16.83 -17.53
C ALA A 321 28.05 -15.50 -16.87
N SER A 322 28.70 -14.44 -17.35
CA SER A 322 28.30 -13.04 -17.22
C SER A 322 26.99 -12.81 -17.97
N ALA A 323 26.26 -11.77 -17.55
CA ALA A 323 24.98 -11.37 -18.13
C ALA A 323 25.10 -11.09 -19.64
N GLY A 324 24.11 -11.56 -20.42
CA GLY A 324 23.90 -11.15 -21.81
C GLY A 324 24.18 -12.21 -22.87
N THR A 325 23.26 -13.15 -23.07
CA THR A 325 23.02 -13.77 -24.39
C THR A 325 21.64 -14.44 -24.42
N GLN A 326 20.70 -13.90 -25.20
CA GLN A 326 19.39 -14.51 -25.46
C GLN A 326 19.50 -15.58 -26.56
N CYS A 327 18.88 -16.74 -26.35
CA CYS A 327 18.73 -17.79 -27.36
C CYS A 327 17.41 -17.57 -28.14
N PRO A 328 17.42 -17.50 -29.48
CA PRO A 328 16.25 -17.18 -30.27
C PRO A 328 15.48 -18.45 -30.70
N CYS A 329 14.41 -18.77 -29.98
CA CYS A 329 13.34 -19.65 -30.48
C CYS A 329 12.02 -19.40 -29.69
N GLN A 330 11.14 -18.59 -30.29
CA GLN A 330 9.67 -18.53 -30.28
C GLN A 330 8.88 -19.40 -29.25
N CYS A 331 7.71 -19.06 -28.70
CA CYS A 331 6.69 -18.03 -28.96
C CYS A 331 5.60 -18.13 -27.86
N ARG A 332 4.78 -17.07 -27.74
CA ARG A 332 3.33 -17.10 -27.38
C ARG A 332 2.90 -17.83 -26.10
N LYS A 333 3.11 -17.16 -24.95
CA LYS A 333 2.25 -17.21 -23.74
C LYS A 333 2.72 -16.15 -22.71
N ALA A 334 2.92 -14.91 -23.18
CA ALA A 334 3.63 -13.87 -22.42
C ALA A 334 2.73 -12.99 -21.50
N ALA A 335 1.41 -13.24 -21.43
CA ALA A 335 0.52 -12.48 -20.55
C ALA A 335 0.25 -13.13 -19.17
N GLU A 336 0.67 -14.38 -18.95
CA GLU A 336 0.48 -15.11 -17.67
C GLU A 336 1.76 -15.22 -16.81
N LEU A 337 2.86 -14.58 -17.20
CA LEU A 337 4.20 -14.81 -16.60
C LEU A 337 4.92 -13.55 -16.08
N VAL A 338 4.23 -12.40 -16.00
CA VAL A 338 4.82 -11.15 -15.49
C VAL A 338 5.23 -11.27 -14.01
N GLY A 339 4.58 -12.14 -13.23
CA GLY A 339 4.90 -12.35 -11.82
C GLY A 339 6.18 -13.13 -11.50
N ARG A 340 6.95 -13.63 -12.48
CA ARG A 340 8.16 -14.44 -12.20
C ARG A 340 9.50 -13.79 -12.53
N SER A 341 9.53 -12.76 -13.38
CA SER A 341 10.79 -12.09 -13.76
C SER A 341 11.18 -10.94 -12.83
N ILE A 342 10.21 -10.32 -12.14
CA ILE A 342 10.47 -9.19 -11.24
C ILE A 342 11.24 -9.64 -9.97
N TYR A 343 11.08 -10.91 -9.57
CA TYR A 343 11.69 -11.44 -8.34
C TYR A 343 13.19 -11.72 -8.41
N SER A 344 13.83 -11.76 -9.59
CA SER A 344 15.27 -12.07 -9.66
C SER A 344 16.18 -10.86 -9.41
N SER A 345 15.63 -9.64 -9.42
CA SER A 345 16.41 -8.40 -9.39
C SER A 345 16.20 -7.56 -8.13
N LEU A 346 15.22 -7.90 -7.28
CA LEU A 346 14.98 -7.21 -6.02
C LEU A 346 15.96 -7.70 -4.95
N LYS A 347 16.80 -6.80 -4.42
CA LYS A 347 17.58 -7.06 -3.21
C LYS A 347 16.62 -7.36 -2.05
N PRO A 348 16.89 -8.38 -1.20
CA PRO A 348 16.01 -8.69 -0.07
C PRO A 348 16.07 -7.57 0.96
N LEU A 349 14.96 -6.88 1.18
CA LEU A 349 14.71 -6.12 2.41
C LEU A 349 14.11 -7.07 3.44
N LEU A 350 14.76 -7.14 4.60
CA LEU A 350 14.26 -7.76 5.82
C LEU A 350 13.58 -6.63 6.61
N LEU A 351 12.25 -6.69 6.79
CA LEU A 351 11.52 -5.71 7.59
C LEU A 351 11.17 -6.34 8.95
N ILE A 352 11.88 -5.91 9.99
CA ILE A 352 11.59 -6.31 11.37
C ILE A 352 10.53 -5.33 11.89
N ALA A 353 9.27 -5.75 11.97
CA ALA A 353 8.23 -4.98 12.65
C ALA A 353 8.13 -5.48 14.09
N VAL A 354 8.62 -4.66 15.02
CA VAL A 354 8.49 -4.95 16.45
C VAL A 354 7.09 -4.56 16.90
N LEU A 355 6.29 -5.54 17.31
CA LEU A 355 5.03 -5.31 18.02
C LEU A 355 5.38 -4.87 19.46
N HIS A 356 4.76 -3.81 19.97
CA HIS A 356 4.76 -3.45 21.40
C HIS A 356 3.37 -3.66 21.97
#